data_AF-A0A9D7ECN7-F1
#
_entry.id   AF-A0A9D7ECN7-F1
#
_cell.length_a   1.000
_cell.length_b   1.000
_cell.length_c   1.000
_cell.angle_alpha   90.00
_cell.angle_beta   90.00
_cell.angle_gamma   90.00
#
_symmetry.space_group_name_H-M   'P 1'
#
loop_
_entity.id
_entity.type
_entity.pdbx_description
1 polymer ?
#
loop_
_entity_poly.entity_id
_entity_poly.type
_entity_poly.pdbx_seq_one_letter_code
_entity_poly.pdbx_strand_id
1 'polypeptide(L)' 'MEKKGNPRPFLGVMFKCCKVYSRIYINKQQTAFVGWCPKCARQMRVNISPDGSTSQFFEMT' A
#
# COMPACT_ATOMS: atom_id res chain seq x y z
N MET A 1 -3.80 10.43 29.07
CA MET A 1 -4.58 10.04 27.88
C MET A 1 -3.69 10.18 26.65
N GLU A 2 -2.89 9.16 26.34
CA GLU A 2 -2.10 9.15 25.11
C GLU A 2 -3.02 8.90 23.92
N LYS A 3 -3.28 9.94 23.13
CA LYS A 3 -3.83 9.76 21.78
C LYS A 3 -2.75 9.06 20.96
N LYS A 4 -2.75 7.72 20.95
CA LYS A 4 -2.02 6.93 19.96
C LYS A 4 -2.60 7.33 18.60
N GLY A 5 -1.98 8.32 17.95
CA GLY A 5 -2.35 8.72 16.60
C GLY A 5 -2.30 7.46 15.75
N ASN A 6 -3.47 7.01 15.28
CA ASN A 6 -3.59 5.72 14.62
C ASN A 6 -2.62 5.74 13.42
N PRO A 7 -1.58 4.90 13.39
CA PRO A 7 -0.60 4.93 12.33
C PRO A 7 -1.32 4.76 10.99
N ARG A 8 -0.99 5.60 10.01
CA ARG A 8 -1.66 5.55 8.70
C ARG A 8 -1.57 4.13 8.15
N PRO A 9 -2.70 3.51 7.76
CA PRO A 9 -2.70 2.19 7.16
C PRO A 9 -1.75 2.14 5.97
N PHE A 10 -0.92 1.10 5.94
CA PHE A 10 0.03 0.86 4.87
C PHE A 10 -0.04 -0.60 4.42
N LEU A 11 0.34 -0.84 3.18
CA LEU A 11 0.56 -2.18 2.63
C LEU A 11 2.02 -2.32 2.23
N GLY A 12 2.59 -3.48 2.55
CA GLY A 12 3.91 -3.88 2.06
C GLY A 12 3.78 -4.41 0.64
N VAL A 13 4.52 -3.80 -0.30
CA VAL A 13 4.49 -4.20 -1.71
C VAL A 13 5.88 -4.57 -2.18
N MET A 14 5.99 -5.77 -2.74
CA MET A 14 7.17 -6.17 -3.51
C MET A 14 6.95 -5.78 -4.97
N PHE A 15 7.66 -4.74 -5.42
CA PHE A 15 7.65 -4.31 -6.82
C PHE A 15 8.57 -5.23 -7.63
N LYS A 16 8.01 -6.18 -8.39
CA LYS A 16 8.81 -7.11 -9.21
C LYS A 16 9.54 -6.41 -10.35
N CYS A 17 9.04 -5.26 -10.82
CA CYS A 17 9.66 -4.45 -11.87
C CYS A 17 11.10 -4.01 -11.54
N CYS A 18 11.39 -3.70 -10.27
CA CYS A 18 12.74 -3.30 -9.82
C CYS A 18 13.25 -4.16 -8.67
N LYS A 19 12.55 -5.26 -8.36
CA LYS A 19 12.83 -6.16 -7.23
C LYS A 19 13.04 -5.41 -5.91
N VAL A 20 12.18 -4.42 -5.65
CA VAL A 20 12.27 -3.56 -4.47
C VAL A 20 11.03 -3.69 -3.60
N TYR A 21 11.25 -3.86 -2.31
CA TYR A 21 10.18 -3.84 -1.32
C TYR A 21 9.97 -2.40 -0.85
N SER A 22 8.74 -1.91 -0.94
CA SER A 22 8.37 -0.57 -0.46
C SER A 22 6.95 -0.58 0.10
N ARG A 23 6.63 0.44 0.88
CA ARG A 23 5.31 0.59 1.50
C ARG A 23 4.47 1.55 0.67
N ILE A 24 3.21 1.19 0.45
CA ILE A 24 2.21 2.09 -0.13
C ILE A 24 1.19 2.44 0.95
N TYR A 25 0.61 3.62 0.86
CA TYR A 25 -0.30 4.14 1.88
C TYR A 25 -1.71 4.25 1.34
N ILE A 26 -2.68 4.21 2.24
CA ILE A 26 -4.07 4.47 1.88
C ILE A 26 -4.23 5.92 1.38
N ASN A 27 -5.03 6.10 0.33
CA ASN A 27 -5.37 7.44 -0.16
C ASN A 27 -6.27 8.18 0.84
N LYS A 28 -6.40 9.51 0.67
CA LYS A 28 -7.26 10.34 1.54
C LYS A 28 -8.73 9.92 1.53
N GLN A 29 -9.20 9.34 0.43
CA GLN A 29 -10.58 8.88 0.26
C GLN A 29 -10.85 7.52 0.92
N GLN A 30 -9.79 6.84 1.40
CA GLN A 30 -9.86 5.49 1.96
C GLN A 30 -10.49 4.45 1.02
N THR A 31 -10.32 4.63 -0.28
CA THR A 31 -10.84 3.74 -1.33
C THR A 31 -9.76 2.85 -1.95
N ALA A 32 -8.49 3.24 -1.82
CA ALA A 32 -7.38 2.48 -2.37
C ALA A 32 -6.07 2.78 -1.65
N PHE A 33 -5.18 1.80 -1.59
CA PHE A 33 -3.77 2.01 -1.32
C PHE A 33 -3.05 2.39 -2.61
N VAL A 34 -2.30 3.48 -2.56
CA VAL A 34 -1.60 4.03 -3.72
C VAL A 34 -0.15 4.29 -3.35
N GLY A 35 0.74 3.93 -4.26
CA GLY A 35 2.14 4.30 -4.17
C GLY A 35 2.88 4.04 -5.47
N TRP A 36 4.18 4.32 -5.47
CA TRP A 36 5.02 4.22 -6.65
C TRP A 36 6.29 3.45 -6.33
N CYS A 37 6.78 2.72 -7.33
CA CYS A 37 8.10 2.11 -7.24
C CYS A 37 9.16 3.23 -7.12
N PRO A 38 10.03 3.22 -6.10
CA PRO A 38 11.04 4.26 -5.90
C PRO A 38 12.14 4.28 -6.98
N LYS A 39 12.20 3.26 -7.84
CA LYS A 39 13.22 3.12 -8.89
C LYS A 39 12.72 3.54 -10.28
N CYS A 40 11.52 3.12 -10.66
CA CYS A 40 10.98 3.37 -12.01
C CYS A 40 9.70 4.21 -12.02
N ALA A 41 9.25 4.69 -10.85
CA ALA A 41 8.02 5.44 -10.67
C ALA A 41 6.75 4.72 -11.19
N ARG A 42 6.79 3.39 -11.32
CA ARG A 42 5.61 2.61 -11.72
C ARG A 42 4.55 2.69 -10.62
N GLN A 43 3.35 3.13 -11.01
CA GLN A 43 2.23 3.31 -10.09
C GLN A 43 1.62 1.96 -9.72
N MET A 44 1.41 1.75 -8.41
CA MET A 44 0.65 0.63 -7.85
C MET A 44 -0.62 1.17 -7.19
N ARG A 45 -1.75 0.53 -7.49
CA ARG A 45 -3.04 0.84 -6.89
C ARG A 45 -3.73 -0.45 -6.46
N VAL A 46 -4.03 -0.56 -5.17
CA VAL A 46 -4.80 -1.68 -4.60
C VAL A 46 -6.11 -1.11 -4.10
N ASN A 47 -7.21 -1.46 -4.75
CA ASN A 47 -8.54 -1.03 -4.31
C ASN A 47 -8.93 -1.75 -3.01
N ILE A 48 -9.62 -1.03 -2.13
CA ILE A 48 -10.14 -1.60 -0.88
C ILE A 48 -11.53 -2.15 -1.19
N SER A 49 -11.69 -3.46 -1.09
CA SER A 49 -13.00 -4.11 -1.19
C SER A 49 -13.69 -4.16 0.17
N PRO A 50 -15.03 -4.00 0.22
CA PRO A 50 -15.80 -4.06 1.46
C PRO A 50 -15.74 -5.44 2.14
N ASP A 51 -15.52 -6.52 1.38
CA ASP A 51 -15.30 -7.87 1.90
C ASP A 51 -13.98 -8.03 2.68
N GLY A 52 -13.10 -7.02 2.61
CA GLY A 52 -11.79 -7.05 3.21
C GLY A 52 -10.86 -8.05 2.52
N SER A 53 -9.56 -7.85 2.68
CA SER A 53 -8.57 -8.86 2.37
C SER A 53 -7.69 -9.05 3.59
N THR A 54 -7.47 -10.31 3.98
CA THR A 54 -6.55 -10.67 5.06
C THR A 54 -5.07 -10.55 4.65
N SER A 55 -4.78 -10.29 3.37
CA SER A 55 -3.42 -10.15 2.89
C SER A 55 -2.88 -8.74 3.12
N GLN A 56 -1.83 -8.63 3.95
CA GLN A 56 -1.08 -7.39 4.19
C GLN A 56 0.12 -7.22 3.24
N PHE A 57 0.44 -8.27 2.48
CA PHE A 57 1.56 -8.33 1.54
C PHE A 57 1.03 -8.51 0.13
N PHE A 58 1.45 -7.64 -0.78
CA PHE A 58 1.08 -7.69 -2.18
C PHE A 58 2.34 -7.78 -3.04
N GLU A 59 2.27 -8.58 -4.10
CA GLU A 59 3.29 -8.68 -5.12
C GLU A 59 2.79 -8.03 -6.41
N MET A 60 3.52 -7.04 -6.92
CA MET A 60 3.21 -6.41 -8.20
C MET A 60 4.08 -7.05 -9.27
N THR A 61 3.51 -7.92 -10.10
CA THR A 61 4.13 -8.47 -11.33
C THR A 61 4.21 -7.44 -12.44
#